data_AF-A0A0J6CBG7-F1
#
_entry.id   AF-A0A0J6CBG7-F1
#
_cell.length_a   1.000
_cell.length_b   1.000
_cell.length_c   1.000
_cell.angle_alpha   90.00
_cell.angle_beta   90.00
_cell.angle_gamma   90.00
#
_symmetry.space_group_name_H-M   'P 1'
#
loop_
_entity.id
_entity.type
_entity.pdbx_description
1 polymer ?
#
loop_
_entity_poly.entity_id
_entity_poly.type
_entity_poly.pdbx_seq_one_letter_code
_entity_poly.pdbx_strand_id
1 'polypeptide(L)'
;YKEGKLQDSFRYLEDGTFTTADEKEFLLPDNAVISLVHPIDLPDETLAGWKEQLDDYELIPFIPQLSAPVHRLTETEKQGDTLLRYSGKKVYLSNIYEFETADITTRIENNTLHIIDRSLNVVAQLSFVYEESDCFLKELYFSSVEEGEDINTIQLPKEERLPLSSIPERFISTLLDILNRAFPLNE
;
A
#
# COMPACT_ATOMS: atom_id res chain seq x y z
N TYR A 1 -6.58 -15.77 1.16
CA TYR A 1 -5.17 -15.55 0.75
C TYR A 1 -4.32 -16.76 1.09
N LYS A 2 -3.29 -17.03 0.29
CA LYS A 2 -2.23 -18.01 0.60
C LYS A 2 -0.90 -17.39 0.21
N GLU A 3 0.06 -17.35 1.14
CA GLU A 3 1.40 -16.76 0.91
C GLU A 3 1.31 -15.33 0.32
N GLY A 4 0.43 -14.50 0.87
CA GLY A 4 0.22 -13.13 0.41
C GLY A 4 -0.54 -12.96 -0.92
N LYS A 5 -0.87 -14.05 -1.62
CA LYS A 5 -1.60 -14.01 -2.90
C LYS A 5 -3.09 -14.26 -2.74
N LEU A 6 -3.90 -13.48 -3.44
CA LEU A 6 -5.34 -13.72 -3.51
C LEU A 6 -5.58 -15.11 -4.10
N GLN A 7 -6.48 -15.87 -3.50
CA GLN A 7 -6.88 -17.19 -3.98
C GLN A 7 -8.28 -17.12 -4.56
N ASP A 8 -9.16 -16.46 -3.83
CA ASP A 8 -10.52 -16.14 -4.25
C ASP A 8 -11.04 -14.96 -3.42
N SER A 9 -12.21 -14.45 -3.79
CA SER A 9 -12.91 -13.35 -3.15
C SER A 9 -14.37 -13.71 -2.91
N PHE A 10 -14.97 -13.14 -1.88
CA PHE A 10 -16.37 -13.39 -1.54
C PHE A 10 -17.00 -12.16 -0.88
N ARG A 11 -18.34 -12.11 -0.86
CA ARG A 11 -19.15 -11.18 -0.05
C ARG A 11 -19.91 -11.98 1.01
N TYR A 12 -19.87 -11.51 2.25
CA TYR A 12 -20.67 -12.05 3.35
C TYR A 12 -22.11 -11.51 3.28
N LEU A 13 -23.10 -12.39 3.43
CA LEU A 13 -24.51 -12.07 3.35
C LEU A 13 -25.17 -12.04 4.73
N GLU A 14 -26.38 -11.49 4.81
CA GLU A 14 -27.12 -11.34 6.07
C GLU A 14 -27.50 -12.68 6.73
N ASP A 15 -27.67 -13.72 5.93
CA ASP A 15 -28.01 -15.08 6.39
C ASP A 15 -26.79 -15.89 6.87
N GLY A 16 -25.61 -15.28 6.85
CA GLY A 16 -24.36 -15.92 7.27
C GLY A 16 -23.64 -16.69 6.17
N THR A 17 -24.21 -16.74 4.96
CA THR A 17 -23.58 -17.38 3.80
C THR A 17 -22.61 -16.45 3.09
N PHE A 18 -21.83 -17.00 2.17
CA PHE A 18 -20.91 -16.25 1.33
C PHE A 18 -21.27 -16.46 -0.14
N THR A 19 -21.11 -15.41 -0.94
CA THR A 19 -21.29 -15.46 -2.38
C THR A 19 -20.04 -14.98 -3.10
N THR A 20 -19.86 -15.40 -4.35
CA THR A 20 -18.82 -14.92 -5.29
C THR A 20 -19.35 -13.76 -6.14
N ALA A 21 -18.49 -13.16 -6.97
CA ALA A 21 -18.90 -12.11 -7.91
C ALA A 21 -19.96 -12.62 -8.91
N ASP A 22 -19.91 -13.90 -9.28
CA ASP A 22 -20.85 -14.57 -10.17
C ASP A 22 -22.14 -15.05 -9.46
N GLU A 23 -22.39 -14.59 -8.23
CA GLU A 23 -23.53 -14.99 -7.40
C GLU A 23 -23.62 -16.49 -7.07
N LYS A 24 -22.49 -17.20 -7.12
CA LYS A 24 -22.39 -18.60 -6.71
C LYS A 24 -22.07 -18.70 -5.23
N GLU A 25 -22.61 -19.72 -4.57
CA GLU A 25 -22.26 -20.07 -3.19
C GLU A 25 -20.74 -20.21 -3.05
N PHE A 26 -20.18 -19.54 -2.04
CA PHE A 26 -18.77 -19.62 -1.70
C PHE A 26 -18.59 -20.41 -0.39
N LEU A 27 -17.84 -21.50 -0.45
CA LEU A 27 -17.50 -22.29 0.72
C LEU A 27 -16.16 -21.85 1.27
N LEU A 28 -16.16 -21.26 2.46
CA LEU A 28 -14.95 -20.80 3.12
C LEU A 28 -14.12 -21.99 3.62
N PRO A 29 -12.86 -22.14 3.21
CA PRO A 29 -11.99 -23.19 3.76
C PRO A 29 -11.68 -22.98 5.26
N ASP A 30 -11.60 -24.06 6.02
CA ASP A 30 -11.34 -24.01 7.48
C ASP A 30 -10.03 -23.29 7.87
N ASN A 31 -9.03 -23.31 7.00
CA ASN A 31 -7.72 -22.67 7.19
C ASN A 31 -7.56 -21.39 6.37
N ALA A 32 -8.66 -20.74 5.98
CA ALA A 32 -8.62 -19.52 5.19
C ALA A 32 -8.02 -18.34 5.97
N VAL A 33 -7.09 -17.63 5.31
CA VAL A 33 -6.67 -16.29 5.73
C VAL A 33 -7.51 -15.27 4.98
N ILE A 34 -8.36 -14.54 5.71
CA ILE A 34 -9.28 -13.53 5.18
C ILE A 34 -8.70 -12.13 5.39
N SER A 35 -8.83 -11.27 4.38
CA SER A 35 -8.50 -9.84 4.44
C SER A 35 -9.36 -9.10 3.43
N LEU A 36 -9.54 -7.79 3.61
CA LEU A 36 -10.20 -6.96 2.62
C LEU A 36 -9.41 -7.03 1.30
N VAL A 37 -10.12 -7.28 0.20
CA VAL A 37 -9.51 -7.31 -1.12
C VAL A 37 -9.16 -5.91 -1.59
N HIS A 38 -7.96 -5.74 -2.14
CA HIS A 38 -7.56 -4.53 -2.83
C HIS A 38 -7.73 -4.73 -4.35
N PRO A 39 -8.16 -3.70 -5.12
CA PRO A 39 -8.41 -3.85 -6.55
C PRO A 39 -7.21 -4.39 -7.35
N ILE A 40 -5.98 -4.10 -6.90
CA ILE A 40 -4.75 -4.60 -7.54
C ILE A 40 -4.62 -6.13 -7.57
N ASP A 41 -5.26 -6.81 -6.61
CA ASP A 41 -5.21 -8.27 -6.46
C ASP A 41 -6.28 -8.98 -7.30
N LEU A 42 -7.27 -8.24 -7.83
CA LEU A 42 -8.39 -8.78 -8.58
C LEU A 42 -8.12 -8.70 -10.08
N PRO A 43 -8.49 -9.75 -10.86
CA PRO A 43 -8.68 -9.60 -12.29
C PRO A 43 -9.74 -8.53 -12.58
N ASP A 44 -9.57 -7.78 -13.67
CA ASP A 44 -10.48 -6.68 -14.04
C ASP A 44 -11.93 -7.14 -14.18
N GLU A 45 -12.16 -8.34 -14.73
CA GLU A 45 -13.49 -8.95 -14.86
C GLU A 45 -14.12 -9.21 -13.49
N THR A 46 -13.38 -9.82 -12.56
CA THR A 46 -13.87 -10.07 -11.19
C THR A 46 -14.13 -8.77 -10.44
N LEU A 47 -13.27 -7.76 -10.60
CA LEU A 47 -13.48 -6.44 -10.01
C LEU A 47 -14.74 -5.77 -10.56
N ALA A 48 -15.01 -5.89 -11.87
CA ALA A 48 -16.23 -5.38 -12.49
C ALA A 48 -17.47 -6.09 -11.96
N GLY A 49 -17.46 -7.43 -11.89
CA GLY A 49 -18.56 -8.22 -11.33
C GLY A 49 -18.86 -7.85 -9.87
N TRP A 50 -17.83 -7.60 -9.06
CA TRP A 50 -18.06 -7.10 -7.70
C TRP A 50 -18.70 -5.71 -7.66
N LYS A 51 -18.30 -4.80 -8.54
CA LYS A 51 -18.88 -3.45 -8.61
C LYS A 51 -20.34 -3.51 -9.04
N GLU A 52 -20.65 -4.31 -10.06
CA GLU A 52 -22.01 -4.56 -10.54
C GLU A 52 -22.89 -5.14 -9.43
N GLN A 53 -22.41 -6.19 -8.74
CA GLN A 53 -23.17 -6.80 -7.64
C GLN A 53 -23.40 -5.85 -6.45
N LEU A 54 -22.51 -4.88 -6.18
CA LEU A 54 -22.79 -3.87 -5.15
C LEU A 54 -23.85 -2.86 -5.63
N ASP A 55 -23.81 -2.48 -6.90
CA ASP A 55 -24.77 -1.54 -7.51
C ASP A 55 -26.18 -2.16 -7.60
N ASP A 56 -26.29 -3.40 -8.07
CA ASP A 56 -27.56 -4.13 -8.22
C ASP A 56 -28.31 -4.31 -6.89
N TYR A 57 -27.58 -4.43 -5.79
CA TYR A 57 -28.11 -4.55 -4.44
C TYR A 57 -28.17 -3.21 -3.70
N GLU A 58 -27.89 -2.09 -4.38
CA GLU A 58 -27.85 -0.73 -3.83
C GLU A 58 -26.97 -0.61 -2.56
N LEU A 59 -25.90 -1.42 -2.49
CA LEU A 59 -24.98 -1.43 -1.36
C LEU A 59 -23.97 -0.31 -1.49
N ILE A 60 -24.01 0.64 -0.56
CA ILE A 60 -23.06 1.75 -0.49
C ILE A 60 -21.90 1.38 0.45
N PRO A 61 -20.67 1.20 -0.05
CA PRO A 61 -19.53 0.89 0.80
C PRO A 61 -19.16 2.06 1.71
N PHE A 62 -18.80 1.79 2.97
CA PHE A 62 -18.31 2.81 3.91
C PHE A 62 -16.94 3.38 3.52
N ILE A 63 -16.15 2.61 2.78
CA ILE A 63 -14.82 2.97 2.28
C ILE A 63 -14.75 2.70 0.78
N PRO A 64 -13.92 3.44 0.02
CA PRO A 64 -13.74 3.23 -1.41
C PRO A 64 -12.90 1.96 -1.68
N GLN A 65 -13.33 0.80 -1.19
CA GLN A 65 -12.54 -0.43 -1.26
C GLN A 65 -12.28 -0.87 -2.70
N LEU A 66 -13.35 -1.05 -3.49
CA LEU A 66 -13.24 -1.51 -4.90
C LEU A 66 -12.88 -0.39 -5.88
N SER A 67 -12.93 0.86 -5.43
CA SER A 67 -12.57 2.05 -6.20
C SER A 67 -11.24 2.68 -5.76
N ALA A 68 -10.52 2.04 -4.84
CA ALA A 68 -9.21 2.49 -4.39
C ALA A 68 -8.26 2.65 -5.60
N PRO A 69 -7.53 3.76 -5.71
CA PRO A 69 -6.57 3.96 -6.79
C PRO A 69 -5.52 2.85 -6.83
N VAL A 70 -5.26 2.32 -8.02
CA VAL A 70 -4.24 1.29 -8.26
C VAL A 70 -3.00 1.94 -8.86
N HIS A 71 -1.89 1.88 -8.13
CA HIS A 71 -0.60 2.38 -8.58
C HIS A 71 0.35 1.20 -8.76
N ARG A 72 0.80 0.96 -9.99
CA ARG A 72 1.72 -0.14 -10.32
C ARG A 72 3.14 0.38 -10.50
N LEU A 73 4.12 -0.47 -10.18
CA LEU A 73 5.48 -0.30 -10.67
C LEU A 73 5.52 -0.63 -12.16
N THR A 74 6.27 0.17 -12.90
CA THR A 74 6.68 -0.15 -14.27
C THR A 74 7.67 -1.32 -14.26
N GLU A 75 7.78 -2.02 -15.39
CA GLU A 75 8.74 -3.13 -15.53
C GLU A 75 10.20 -2.69 -15.34
N THR A 76 10.52 -1.41 -15.58
CA THR A 76 11.84 -0.85 -15.29
C THR A 76 12.05 -0.63 -13.80
N GLU A 77 11.07 -0.08 -13.09
CA GLU A 77 11.16 0.13 -11.63
C GLU A 77 11.28 -1.22 -10.90
N LYS A 78 10.56 -2.26 -11.33
CA LYS A 78 10.63 -3.61 -10.74
C LYS A 78 12.02 -4.24 -10.77
N GLN A 79 12.90 -3.80 -11.67
CA GLN A 79 14.27 -4.34 -11.80
C GLN A 79 15.26 -3.74 -10.79
N GLY A 80 14.86 -2.67 -10.08
CA GLY A 80 15.68 -1.98 -9.10
C GLY A 80 15.26 -2.23 -7.66
N ASP A 81 15.95 -1.56 -6.75
CA ASP A 81 15.69 -1.48 -5.31
C ASP A 81 15.24 -0.06 -4.88
N THR A 82 15.12 0.84 -5.87
CA THR A 82 14.96 2.27 -5.66
C THR A 82 13.97 2.85 -6.66
N LEU A 83 13.01 3.61 -6.15
CA LEU A 83 12.00 4.32 -6.91
C LEU A 83 12.37 5.80 -7.04
N LEU A 84 12.62 6.25 -8.26
CA LEU A 84 12.98 7.64 -8.58
C LEU A 84 11.80 8.46 -9.12
N ARG A 85 10.58 7.92 -9.07
CA ARG A 85 9.35 8.54 -9.58
C ARG A 85 9.10 9.95 -9.04
N TYR A 86 9.54 10.19 -7.81
CA TYR A 86 9.38 11.46 -7.10
C TYR A 86 10.63 12.34 -7.14
N SER A 87 11.72 11.88 -7.76
CA SER A 87 13.01 12.56 -7.68
C SER A 87 12.96 13.95 -8.32
N GLY A 88 13.47 14.94 -7.61
CA GLY A 88 13.49 16.35 -8.04
C GLY A 88 12.13 17.04 -7.98
N LYS A 89 11.07 16.37 -7.49
CA LYS A 89 9.77 17.01 -7.31
C LYS A 89 9.82 17.93 -6.08
N LYS A 90 9.41 19.18 -6.30
CA LYS A 90 9.24 20.18 -5.24
C LYS A 90 7.97 19.90 -4.46
N VAL A 91 8.06 19.91 -3.13
CA VAL A 91 6.92 19.76 -2.21
C VAL A 91 6.97 20.85 -1.13
N TYR A 92 5.84 21.14 -0.49
CA TYR A 92 5.87 21.99 0.69
C TYR A 92 6.32 21.16 1.89
N LEU A 93 7.05 21.79 2.81
CA LEU A 93 7.47 21.14 4.06
C LEU A 93 6.27 20.60 4.86
N SER A 94 5.11 21.28 4.79
CA SER A 94 3.87 20.82 5.42
C SER A 94 3.32 19.51 4.83
N ASN A 95 3.78 19.08 3.65
CA ASN A 95 3.44 17.77 3.10
C ASN A 95 4.27 16.63 3.69
N ILE A 96 5.37 16.96 4.38
CA ILE A 96 6.25 15.99 5.06
C ILE A 96 5.96 16.08 6.55
N TYR A 97 5.07 15.22 7.03
CA TYR A 97 4.64 15.20 8.42
C TYR A 97 4.55 13.77 8.94
N GLU A 98 4.66 13.64 10.26
CA GLU A 98 4.48 12.35 10.93
C GLU A 98 3.01 12.06 11.19
N PHE A 99 2.58 10.82 10.95
CA PHE A 99 1.30 10.27 11.30
C PHE A 99 1.43 8.82 11.80
N GLU A 100 0.38 8.36 12.48
CA GLU A 100 0.28 7.00 12.97
C GLU A 100 -1.10 6.43 12.65
N THR A 101 -1.12 5.15 12.27
CA THR A 101 -2.31 4.31 12.12
C THR A 101 -2.09 3.02 12.91
N ALA A 102 -3.04 2.08 12.86
CA ALA A 102 -2.89 0.80 13.54
C ALA A 102 -1.60 0.05 13.11
N ASP A 103 -1.34 0.00 11.80
CA ASP A 103 -0.24 -0.80 11.22
C ASP A 103 0.95 0.03 10.76
N ILE A 104 0.76 1.34 10.56
CA ILE A 104 1.79 2.24 10.03
C ILE A 104 2.19 3.27 11.07
N THR A 105 3.50 3.43 11.27
CA THR A 105 4.10 4.54 12.01
C THR A 105 5.06 5.27 11.11
N THR A 106 5.03 6.61 11.12
CA THR A 106 6.04 7.39 10.42
C THR A 106 6.97 8.13 11.36
N ARG A 107 8.23 8.29 10.94
CA ARG A 107 9.26 9.07 11.65
C ARG A 107 10.01 9.93 10.64
N ILE A 108 10.40 11.13 11.04
CA ILE A 108 11.27 12.00 10.23
C ILE A 108 12.60 12.20 10.96
N GLU A 109 13.68 11.74 10.35
CA GLU A 109 15.04 11.96 10.82
C GLU A 109 16.00 12.03 9.64
N ASN A 110 17.12 12.76 9.79
CA ASN A 110 18.17 12.85 8.76
C ASN A 110 17.64 13.16 7.34
N ASN A 111 16.67 14.08 7.23
CA ASN A 111 15.96 14.44 5.99
C ASN A 111 15.35 13.25 5.23
N THR A 112 14.85 12.26 5.97
CA THR A 112 14.17 11.09 5.43
C THR A 112 12.85 10.89 6.17
N LEU A 113 11.78 10.71 5.40
CA LEU A 113 10.50 10.24 5.92
C LEU A 113 10.51 8.71 5.91
N HIS A 114 10.49 8.12 7.09
CA HIS A 114 10.39 6.68 7.30
C HIS A 114 8.93 6.32 7.51
N ILE A 115 8.43 5.35 6.76
CA ILE A 115 7.07 4.83 6.86
C ILE A 115 7.20 3.34 7.18
N ILE A 116 6.95 3.00 8.43
CA ILE A 116 7.21 1.67 8.98
C ILE A 116 5.89 0.91 9.04
N ASP A 117 5.82 -0.22 8.35
CA ASP A 117 4.67 -1.12 8.34
C ASP A 117 4.93 -2.33 9.25
N ARG A 118 4.15 -2.42 10.33
CA ARG A 118 4.21 -3.49 11.35
C ARG A 118 3.78 -4.85 10.82
N SER A 119 2.83 -4.86 9.89
CA SER A 119 2.25 -6.09 9.37
C SER A 119 3.17 -6.78 8.37
N LEU A 120 3.93 -5.99 7.61
CA LEU A 120 4.84 -6.49 6.59
C LEU A 120 6.30 -6.55 7.04
N ASN A 121 6.63 -5.99 8.20
CA ASN A 121 8.01 -5.83 8.67
C ASN A 121 8.88 -5.14 7.61
N VAL A 122 8.39 -4.02 7.07
CA VAL A 122 9.09 -3.24 6.05
C VAL A 122 9.08 -1.77 6.46
N VAL A 123 10.18 -1.07 6.20
CA VAL A 123 10.26 0.38 6.25
C VAL A 123 10.44 0.93 4.84
N ALA A 124 9.57 1.86 4.44
CA ALA A 124 9.75 2.68 3.26
C ALA A 124 10.48 3.97 3.65
N GLN A 125 11.50 4.35 2.89
CA GLN A 125 12.41 5.45 3.22
C GLN A 125 12.43 6.44 2.06
N LEU A 126 11.75 7.57 2.25
CA LEU A 126 11.68 8.65 1.27
C LEU A 126 12.61 9.79 1.71
N SER A 127 13.75 9.92 1.05
CA SER A 127 14.70 10.99 1.31
C SER A 127 14.30 12.29 0.61
N PHE A 128 14.67 13.42 1.20
CA PHE A 128 14.44 14.75 0.66
C PHE A 128 15.61 15.69 1.00
N VAL A 129 15.69 16.82 0.31
CA VAL A 129 16.70 17.85 0.56
C VAL A 129 16.05 19.24 0.62
N TYR A 130 16.69 20.13 1.35
CA TYR A 130 16.33 21.54 1.39
C TYR A 130 17.26 22.33 0.48
N GLU A 131 16.68 23.12 -0.42
CA GLU A 131 17.38 24.08 -1.24
C GLU A 131 16.71 25.44 -1.04
N GLU A 132 17.39 26.36 -0.36
CA GLU A 132 16.84 27.65 0.06
C GLU A 132 15.55 27.51 0.90
N SER A 133 14.38 27.84 0.33
CA SER A 133 13.05 27.68 0.95
C SER A 133 12.28 26.45 0.46
N ASP A 134 12.87 25.69 -0.45
CA ASP A 134 12.21 24.62 -1.17
C ASP A 134 12.63 23.25 -0.63
N CYS A 135 11.70 22.30 -0.69
CA CYS A 135 11.96 20.91 -0.36
C CYS A 135 11.83 20.05 -1.62
N PHE A 136 12.85 19.26 -1.91
CA PHE A 136 12.90 18.39 -3.08
C PHE A 136 12.99 16.93 -2.65
N LEU A 137 12.05 16.12 -3.12
CA LEU A 137 12.09 14.68 -2.92
C LEU A 137 13.25 14.06 -3.72
N LYS A 138 13.85 13.01 -3.18
CA LYS A 138 14.99 12.31 -3.79
C LYS A 138 14.61 10.91 -4.21
N GLU A 139 14.86 9.93 -3.36
CA GLU A 139 14.64 8.51 -3.66
C GLU A 139 13.74 7.88 -2.61
N LEU A 140 12.92 6.94 -3.06
CA LEU A 140 12.16 6.03 -2.21
C LEU A 140 12.73 4.63 -2.35
N TYR A 141 13.10 4.00 -1.23
CA TYR A 141 13.52 2.60 -1.19
C TYR A 141 12.93 1.90 0.03
N PHE A 142 13.05 0.59 0.07
CA PHE A 142 12.48 -0.24 1.13
C PHE A 142 13.55 -1.06 1.81
N SER A 143 13.37 -1.33 3.10
CA SER A 143 14.25 -2.17 3.89
C SER A 143 13.43 -3.06 4.81
N SER A 144 13.97 -4.21 5.20
CA SER A 144 13.32 -5.09 6.17
C SER A 144 13.44 -4.53 7.59
N VAL A 145 12.42 -4.82 8.39
CA VAL A 145 12.44 -4.71 9.85
C VAL A 145 12.72 -6.10 10.40
N GLU A 146 13.68 -6.22 11.31
CA GLU A 146 14.04 -7.53 11.87
C GLU A 146 12.94 -8.02 12.83
N GLU A 147 12.75 -9.34 12.90
CA GLU A 147 11.76 -9.93 13.80
C GLU A 147 12.12 -9.61 15.26
N GLY A 148 11.19 -8.97 15.98
CA GLY A 148 11.37 -8.54 17.37
C GLY A 148 12.02 -7.16 17.55
N GLU A 149 12.34 -6.45 16.46
CA GLU A 149 12.79 -5.06 16.54
C GLU A 149 11.64 -4.15 17.00
N ASP A 150 11.87 -3.38 18.08
CA ASP A 150 10.87 -2.42 18.56
C ASP A 150 10.86 -1.18 17.66
N ILE A 151 9.72 -0.92 17.03
CA ILE A 151 9.48 0.22 16.14
C ILE A 151 9.75 1.59 16.78
N ASN A 152 9.63 1.69 18.11
CA ASN A 152 9.91 2.93 18.82
C ASN A 152 11.42 3.17 18.96
N THR A 153 12.23 2.11 18.85
CA THR A 153 13.69 2.16 19.05
C THR A 153 14.50 1.69 17.84
N ILE A 154 13.84 1.28 16.75
CA ILE A 154 14.45 0.86 15.49
C ILE A 154 15.47 1.91 15.03
N GLN A 155 16.63 1.42 14.63
CA GLN A 155 17.70 2.23 14.07
C GLN A 155 17.38 2.53 12.61
N LEU A 156 17.43 3.81 12.28
CA LEU A 156 17.14 4.36 10.96
C LEU A 156 18.28 5.34 10.57
N PRO A 157 18.54 5.56 9.27
CA PRO A 157 17.99 4.80 8.15
C PRO A 157 18.50 3.36 8.12
N LYS A 158 17.73 2.45 7.51
CA LYS A 158 18.22 1.10 7.20
C LYS A 158 19.02 1.17 5.89
N GLU A 159 20.27 0.71 5.89
CA GLU A 159 21.14 0.79 4.71
C GLU A 159 20.85 -0.30 3.67
N GLU A 160 20.44 -1.49 4.11
CA GLU A 160 20.14 -2.61 3.22
C GLU A 160 18.83 -2.38 2.48
N ARG A 161 18.89 -2.36 1.14
CA ARG A 161 17.72 -2.16 0.28
C ARG A 161 17.12 -3.48 -0.17
N LEU A 162 15.81 -3.57 -0.12
CA LEU A 162 15.04 -4.67 -0.69
C LEU A 162 14.76 -4.40 -2.17
N PRO A 163 14.83 -5.43 -3.03
CA PRO A 163 14.34 -5.32 -4.40
C PRO A 163 12.88 -4.85 -4.41
N LEU A 164 12.53 -3.92 -5.30
CA LEU A 164 11.15 -3.44 -5.39
C LEU A 164 10.17 -4.56 -5.75
N SER A 165 10.64 -5.58 -6.47
CA SER A 165 9.86 -6.78 -6.80
C SER A 165 9.58 -7.71 -5.62
N SER A 166 10.30 -7.60 -4.50
CA SER A 166 10.05 -8.43 -3.31
C SER A 166 8.97 -7.85 -2.40
N ILE A 167 8.58 -6.60 -2.60
CA ILE A 167 7.57 -5.92 -1.79
C ILE A 167 6.18 -6.24 -2.36
N PRO A 168 5.17 -6.57 -1.52
CA PRO A 168 3.82 -6.85 -1.99
C PRO A 168 3.23 -5.70 -2.82
N GLU A 169 2.71 -6.00 -4.02
CA GLU A 169 2.17 -4.97 -4.93
C GLU A 169 1.08 -4.12 -4.27
N ARG A 170 0.24 -4.72 -3.43
CA ARG A 170 -0.78 -4.01 -2.64
C ARG A 170 -0.15 -2.94 -1.76
N PHE A 171 0.92 -3.26 -1.03
CA PHE A 171 1.57 -2.31 -0.16
C PHE A 171 2.17 -1.15 -0.95
N ILE A 172 2.85 -1.46 -2.06
CA ILE A 172 3.36 -0.42 -2.97
C ILE A 172 2.22 0.47 -3.45
N SER A 173 1.12 -0.11 -3.93
CA SER A 173 -0.02 0.67 -4.43
C SER A 173 -0.59 1.61 -3.36
N THR A 174 -0.81 1.10 -2.14
CA THR A 174 -1.31 1.90 -1.02
C THR A 174 -0.34 3.02 -0.64
N LEU A 175 0.96 2.71 -0.55
CA LEU A 175 1.98 3.69 -0.23
C LEU A 175 2.03 4.80 -1.29
N LEU A 176 2.06 4.42 -2.57
CA LEU A 176 2.07 5.40 -3.66
C LEU A 176 0.81 6.26 -3.66
N ASP A 177 -0.36 5.70 -3.30
CA ASP A 177 -1.57 6.49 -3.12
C ASP A 177 -1.44 7.52 -2.00
N ILE A 178 -0.90 7.10 -0.84
CA ILE A 178 -0.62 8.01 0.29
C ILE A 178 0.32 9.13 -0.17
N LEU A 179 1.43 8.79 -0.84
CA LEU A 179 2.41 9.78 -1.32
C LEU A 179 1.82 10.71 -2.38
N ASN A 180 1.01 10.20 -3.30
CA ASN A 180 0.36 11.01 -4.34
C ASN A 180 -0.69 11.97 -3.75
N ARG A 181 -1.37 11.59 -2.67
CA ARG A 181 -2.27 12.50 -1.94
C ARG A 181 -1.51 13.49 -1.07
N ALA A 182 -0.42 13.06 -0.45
CA ALA A 182 0.42 13.90 0.39
C ALA A 182 1.17 14.95 -0.43
N PHE A 183 1.65 14.59 -1.62
CA PHE A 183 2.37 15.47 -2.53
C PHE A 183 1.45 15.82 -3.70
N PRO A 184 0.78 16.98 -3.69
CA PRO A 184 0.12 17.50 -4.88
C PRO A 184 1.22 17.91 -5.87
N LEU A 185 1.72 16.92 -6.59
CA LEU A 185 2.71 17.09 -7.64
C LEU A 185 1.97 17.76 -8.80
N ASN A 186 2.08 19.08 -8.89
CA ASN A 186 1.62 19.79 -10.09
C ASN A 186 2.33 19.17 -11.30
N GLU A 187 1.55 18.70 -12.28
CA GLU A 187 2.05 18.27 -13.59
C GLU A 187 2.75 19.42 -14.32
#